data_AF-A0A916VYT8-F1
#
_entry.id   AF-A0A916VYT8-F1
#
_cell.length_a   1.000
_cell.length_b   1.000
_cell.length_c   1.000
_cell.angle_alpha   90.00
_cell.angle_beta   90.00
_cell.angle_gamma   90.00
#
_symmetry.space_group_name_H-M   'P 1'
#
loop_
_entity.id
_entity.type
_entity.pdbx_description
1 polymer ?
#
loop_
_entity_poly.entity_id
_entity_poly.type
_entity_poly.pdbx_seq_one_letter_code
_entity_poly.pdbx_strand_id
1 'polypeptide(L)'
;MLRKQKTYGLSLKEEIVQNTAAYLIFDDTVINKKYANKIDSEAPLKEALVRRKYSGNEHQVIRGIGIVNCIYFNPETEQFWILDYRIYDPDSDKKT
;
A
#
# COMPACT_ATOMS: atom_id res chain seq x y z
N MET A 1 26.42 -11.67 -17.88
CA MET A 1 25.16 -11.20 -18.49
C MET A 1 24.23 -10.71 -17.39
N LEU A 2 24.33 -9.43 -16.98
CA LEU A 2 23.48 -8.88 -15.92
C LEU A 2 22.12 -8.48 -16.48
N ARG A 3 21.04 -9.14 -16.02
CA ARG A 3 19.67 -8.70 -16.25
C ARG A 3 19.42 -7.44 -15.43
N LYS A 4 19.29 -6.29 -16.09
CA LYS A 4 18.72 -5.08 -15.48
C LYS A 4 17.28 -5.38 -15.08
N GLN A 5 16.99 -5.32 -13.78
CA GLN A 5 15.61 -5.34 -13.28
C GLN A 5 14.92 -4.05 -13.73
N LYS A 6 13.66 -4.18 -14.14
CA LYS A 6 12.86 -3.11 -14.73
C LYS A 6 12.22 -2.33 -13.58
N THR A 7 12.80 -1.17 -13.23
CA THR A 7 12.27 -0.28 -12.20
C THR A 7 11.08 0.51 -12.76
N TYR A 8 9.91 0.37 -12.15
CA TYR A 8 8.68 1.11 -12.52
C TYR A 8 8.29 2.14 -11.45
N GLY A 9 9.26 2.77 -10.80
CA GLY A 9 9.05 3.83 -9.81
C GLY A 9 9.51 5.18 -10.37
N LEU A 10 8.69 6.22 -10.20
CA LEU A 10 9.06 7.61 -10.47
C LEU A 10 10.42 7.92 -9.83
N SER A 11 11.37 8.36 -10.66
CA SER A 11 12.65 8.90 -10.20
C SER A 11 12.41 10.28 -9.58
N LEU A 12 12.04 10.31 -8.31
CA LEU A 12 12.11 11.50 -7.47
C LEU A 12 13.00 11.14 -6.28
N LYS A 13 14.27 11.61 -6.32
CA LYS A 13 15.05 11.73 -5.10
C LYS A 13 14.53 12.95 -4.35
N GLU A 14 13.33 12.84 -3.79
CA GLU A 14 12.92 13.79 -2.76
C GLU A 14 13.77 13.49 -1.54
N GLU A 15 14.65 14.43 -1.21
CA GLU A 15 15.43 14.37 0.01
C GLU A 15 14.49 14.63 1.18
N ILE A 16 14.26 13.61 2.01
CA ILE A 16 13.43 13.74 3.20
C ILE A 16 14.15 14.69 4.15
N VAL A 17 13.48 15.79 4.51
CA VAL A 17 14.01 16.73 5.49
C VAL A 17 13.86 16.12 6.88
N GLN A 18 14.99 15.68 7.45
CA GLN A 18 15.03 15.08 8.77
C GLN A 18 14.73 16.11 9.86
N ASN A 19 13.90 15.72 10.83
CA ASN A 19 13.55 16.51 11.99
C ASN A 19 13.37 15.59 13.20
N THR A 20 13.89 15.99 14.36
CA THR A 20 13.87 15.16 15.59
C THR A 20 12.49 15.09 16.26
N ALA A 21 11.60 16.03 15.96
CA ALA A 21 10.20 16.04 16.36
C ALA A 21 9.27 15.42 15.30
N ALA A 22 9.80 14.83 14.24
CA ALA A 22 9.00 14.17 13.21
C ALA A 22 8.33 12.89 13.71
N TYR A 23 7.23 12.53 13.05
CA TYR A 23 6.43 11.36 13.36
C TYR A 23 6.48 10.34 12.23
N LEU A 24 6.47 9.07 12.61
CA LEU A 24 6.20 7.96 11.70
C LEU A 24 4.76 7.49 11.92
N ILE A 25 3.94 7.65 10.89
CA ILE A 25 2.51 7.36 10.93
C ILE A 25 2.26 6.10 10.12
N PHE A 26 1.66 5.11 10.77
CA PHE A 26 1.16 3.91 10.12
C PHE A 26 -0.36 3.93 10.12
N ASP A 27 -0.95 3.72 8.96
CA ASP A 27 -2.40 3.67 8.80
C ASP A 27 -2.79 2.55 7.83
N ASP A 28 -3.86 1.83 8.16
CA ASP A 28 -4.40 0.79 7.30
C ASP A 28 -5.62 1.29 6.52
N THR A 29 -5.65 0.99 5.23
CA THR A 29 -6.76 1.33 4.34
C THR A 29 -7.23 0.11 3.59
N VAL A 30 -8.55 -0.04 3.47
CA VAL A 30 -9.16 -1.03 2.58
C VAL A 30 -9.58 -0.34 1.29
N ILE A 31 -8.89 -0.64 0.20
CA ILE A 31 -9.30 -0.18 -1.14
C ILE A 31 -10.49 -1.02 -1.60
N ASN A 32 -11.65 -0.37 -1.74
CA ASN A 32 -12.86 -1.03 -2.23
C ASN A 32 -12.68 -1.50 -3.68
N LYS A 33 -12.95 -2.79 -3.91
CA LYS A 33 -12.88 -3.48 -5.20
C LYS A 33 -14.20 -4.16 -5.55
N LYS A 34 -15.34 -3.57 -5.17
CA LYS A 34 -16.68 -4.11 -5.46
C LYS A 34 -16.97 -4.40 -6.94
N TYR A 35 -16.34 -3.65 -7.85
CA TYR A 35 -16.49 -3.84 -9.30
C TYR A 35 -15.35 -4.65 -9.94
N ALA A 36 -14.39 -5.14 -9.15
CA ALA A 36 -13.34 -6.01 -9.65
C ALA A 36 -13.93 -7.42 -9.84
N ASN A 37 -14.61 -7.63 -10.95
CA ASN A 37 -15.00 -8.95 -11.42
C ASN A 37 -13.76 -9.58 -12.06
N LYS A 38 -13.60 -10.92 -11.92
CA LYS A 38 -12.55 -11.69 -12.60
C LYS A 38 -12.39 -11.18 -14.03
N ILE A 39 -11.30 -10.46 -14.31
CA ILE A 39 -10.87 -10.23 -15.68
C ILE A 39 -10.14 -11.51 -16.07
N ASP A 40 -10.69 -12.21 -17.05
CA ASP A 40 -10.30 -13.53 -17.49
C ASP A 40 -8.77 -13.76 -17.51
N SER A 41 -8.37 -14.85 -16.87
CA SER A 41 -7.15 -15.66 -17.07
C SER A 41 -5.74 -15.04 -17.04
N GLU A 42 -5.54 -13.74 -17.19
CA GLU A 42 -4.21 -13.12 -17.32
C GLU A 42 -3.88 -12.04 -16.28
N ALA A 43 -4.80 -11.74 -15.35
CA ALA A 43 -4.58 -10.79 -14.27
C ALA A 43 -4.41 -11.46 -12.88
N PRO A 44 -3.41 -12.35 -12.67
CA PRO A 44 -3.32 -13.15 -11.45
C PRO A 44 -2.99 -12.30 -10.21
N LEU A 45 -2.15 -11.26 -10.34
CA LEU A 45 -1.66 -10.53 -9.16
C LEU A 45 -2.70 -9.61 -8.52
N LYS A 46 -3.55 -8.92 -9.30
CA LYS A 46 -4.51 -7.96 -8.72
C LYS A 46 -5.71 -8.64 -8.07
N GLU A 47 -6.24 -9.72 -8.66
CA GLU A 47 -7.36 -10.48 -8.08
C GLU A 47 -6.92 -11.37 -6.92
N ALA A 48 -5.70 -11.94 -6.95
CA ALA A 48 -5.19 -12.74 -5.82
C ALA A 48 -5.08 -11.93 -4.51
N LEU A 49 -4.93 -10.62 -4.61
CA LEU A 49 -4.84 -9.72 -3.45
C LEU A 49 -6.21 -9.27 -2.93
N VAL A 50 -7.30 -9.50 -3.67
CA VAL A 50 -8.65 -9.10 -3.24
C VAL A 50 -9.18 -10.06 -2.20
N ARG A 51 -9.49 -9.55 -1.02
CA ARG A 51 -10.06 -10.32 0.10
C ARG A 51 -11.31 -9.67 0.64
N ARG A 52 -12.10 -10.42 1.41
CA ARG A 52 -13.22 -9.86 2.18
C ARG A 52 -12.66 -9.19 3.43
N LYS A 53 -12.83 -7.88 3.55
CA LYS A 53 -12.38 -7.07 4.69
C LYS A 53 -13.51 -6.18 5.18
N TYR A 54 -13.57 -5.92 6.48
CA TYR A 54 -14.48 -4.92 7.03
C TYR A 54 -14.04 -3.53 6.60
N SER A 55 -14.97 -2.72 6.11
CA SER A 55 -14.75 -1.31 5.86
C SER A 55 -15.51 -0.52 6.91
N GLY A 56 -14.79 0.27 7.70
CA GLY A 56 -15.40 1.24 8.61
C GLY A 56 -16.24 2.26 7.86
N ASN A 57 -15.79 2.72 6.68
CA ASN A 57 -16.54 3.70 5.88
C ASN A 57 -17.88 3.16 5.35
N GLU A 58 -17.91 1.90 4.91
CA GLU A 58 -19.13 1.28 4.37
C GLU A 58 -19.98 0.59 5.47
N HIS A 59 -19.47 0.55 6.71
CA HIS A 59 -20.04 -0.20 7.83
C HIS A 59 -20.38 -1.67 7.50
N GLN A 60 -19.60 -2.31 6.63
CA GLN A 60 -19.85 -3.68 6.20
C GLN A 60 -18.59 -4.37 5.66
N VAL A 61 -18.66 -5.69 5.52
CA VAL A 61 -17.60 -6.48 4.88
C VAL A 61 -17.70 -6.34 3.37
N ILE A 62 -16.67 -5.75 2.76
CA ILE A 62 -16.56 -5.53 1.31
C ILE A 62 -15.45 -6.39 0.69
N ARG A 63 -15.49 -6.55 -0.63
CA ARG A 63 -14.33 -7.01 -1.40
C ARG A 63 -13.36 -5.86 -1.55
N GLY A 64 -12.13 -6.04 -1.10
CA GLY A 64 -11.11 -4.99 -1.18
C GLY A 64 -9.68 -5.50 -1.00
N ILE A 65 -8.73 -4.61 -1.22
CA ILE A 65 -7.31 -4.85 -0.99
C ILE A 65 -6.93 -4.06 0.27
N GLY A 66 -6.40 -4.75 1.27
CA GLY A 66 -5.89 -4.07 2.46
C GLY A 66 -4.46 -3.61 2.23
N ILE A 67 -4.17 -2.37 2.59
CA ILE A 67 -2.85 -1.76 2.50
C ILE A 67 -2.52 -1.12 3.85
N VAL A 68 -1.28 -1.23 4.29
CA VAL A 68 -0.72 -0.44 5.38
C VAL A 68 0.24 0.57 4.77
N ASN A 69 0.03 1.85 5.04
CA ASN A 69 0.91 2.93 4.60
C ASN A 69 1.88 3.29 5.73
N CYS A 70 3.07 3.77 5.36
CA CYS A 70 4.08 4.30 6.26
C CYS A 70 4.43 5.72 5.79
N ILE A 71 4.08 6.71 6.59
CA ILE A 71 4.22 8.13 6.28
C ILE A 71 5.15 8.79 7.30
N TYR A 72 6.11 9.55 6.81
CA TYR A 72 6.90 10.46 7.63
C TYR A 72 6.23 11.84 7.62
N PHE A 73 6.00 12.42 8.79
CA PHE A 73 5.39 13.73 8.95
C PHE A 73 6.31 14.66 9.76
N ASN A 74 6.65 15.81 9.19
CA ASN A 74 7.39 16.86 9.86
C ASN A 74 6.41 17.94 10.38
N PRO A 75 6.20 18.07 11.69
CA PRO A 75 5.24 19.01 12.25
C PRO A 75 5.67 20.48 12.13
N GLU A 76 6.97 20.77 11.97
CA GLU A 76 7.45 22.15 11.86
C GLU A 76 7.18 22.75 10.48
N THR A 77 7.31 21.93 9.44
CA THR A 77 7.06 22.36 8.05
C THR A 77 5.68 21.96 7.54
N GLU A 78 4.92 21.20 8.33
CA GLU A 78 3.64 20.57 7.95
C GLU A 78 3.74 19.72 6.67
N GLN A 79 4.92 19.21 6.36
CA GLN A 79 5.17 18.37 5.19
C GLN A 79 5.10 16.88 5.53
N PHE A 80 4.69 16.07 4.56
CA PHE A 80 4.67 14.62 4.69
C PHE A 80 5.25 13.91 3.45
N TRP A 81 5.83 12.73 3.68
CA TRP A 81 6.42 11.87 2.66
C TRP A 81 5.93 10.44 2.86
N ILE A 82 5.55 9.76 1.77
CA ILE A 82 5.25 8.33 1.80
C ILE A 82 6.57 7.58 1.75
N LEU A 83 6.93 6.92 2.85
CA LEU A 83 8.16 6.14 2.93
C LEU A 83 7.99 4.75 2.34
N ASP A 84 6.88 4.11 2.65
CA ASP A 84 6.60 2.75 2.21
C ASP A 84 5.10 2.45 2.23
N TYR A 85 4.71 1.37 1.56
CA TYR A 85 3.39 0.76 1.67
C TYR A 85 3.53 -0.76 1.60
N ARG A 86 2.67 -1.46 2.33
CA ARG A 86 2.58 -2.92 2.30
C ARG A 86 1.18 -3.37 1.98
N ILE A 87 1.06 -4.23 0.98
CA ILE A 87 -0.20 -4.90 0.66
C ILE A 87 -0.36 -6.12 1.58
N TYR A 88 -1.56 -6.32 2.11
CA TYR A 88 -1.89 -7.50 2.90
C TYR A 88 -2.05 -8.72 1.99
N ASP A 89 -1.02 -9.59 2.00
CA ASP A 89 -0.99 -10.82 1.22
C ASP A 89 -0.48 -12.01 2.05
N PRO A 90 -1.32 -12.59 2.92
CA PRO A 90 -0.93 -13.69 3.81
C PRO A 90 -0.46 -14.95 3.08
N ASP A 91 -0.80 -15.14 1.81
CA ASP A 91 -0.40 -16.36 1.08
C ASP A 91 1.07 -16.27 0.62
N SER A 92 1.58 -15.06 0.34
CA SER A 92 2.99 -14.82 0.01
C SER A 92 3.80 -14.35 1.23
N ASP A 93 3.16 -13.69 2.18
CA ASP A 93 3.72 -13.35 3.47
C ASP A 93 3.94 -14.66 4.23
N LYS A 94 5.19 -15.12 4.28
CA LYS A 94 5.62 -16.34 4.98
C LYS A 94 5.52 -16.24 6.52
N LYS A 95 4.49 -15.57 7.03
CA LYS A 95 4.23 -15.33 8.46
C LYS A 95 2.91 -15.99 8.79
N THR A 96 2.98 -17.09 9.54
CA THR A 96 1.86 -17.79 10.18
C THR A 96 1.40 -17.06 11.43
#